data_AF-A0A644Z9W2-F1
#
_entry.id   AF-A0A644Z9W2-F1
#
_cell.length_a   1.000
_cell.length_b   1.000
_cell.length_c   1.000
_cell.angle_alpha   90.00
_cell.angle_beta   90.00
_cell.angle_gamma   90.00
#
_symmetry.space_group_name_H-M   'P 1'
#
loop_
_entity.id
_entity.type
_entity.pdbx_description
1 polymer ?
#
loop_
_entity_poly.entity_id
_entity_poly.type
_entity_poly.pdbx_seq_one_letter_code
_entity_poly.pdbx_strand_id
1 'polypeptide(L)' 'MSVGGTIDAYAKEIPVLGFEELKDKLNPEHIGLKGSPTNVVQSFTKQAKGAGKVLRDASADEAVKAIIAKMEEKHII' A
#
# COMPACT_ATOMS: atom_id res chain seq x y z
N MET A 1 21.83 15.97 -1.28
CA MET A 1 22.50 15.37 -2.45
C MET A 1 23.33 16.46 -3.11
N SER A 2 24.65 16.30 -3.17
CA SER A 2 25.54 17.19 -3.93
C SER A 2 25.98 16.46 -5.20
N VAL A 3 26.28 17.23 -6.26
CA VAL A 3 26.75 16.66 -7.53
C VAL A 3 27.99 15.80 -7.33
N GLY A 4 28.97 16.28 -6.55
CA GLY A 4 30.18 15.53 -6.22
C GLY A 4 29.88 14.23 -5.46
N GLY A 5 29.01 14.29 -4.44
CA GLY A 5 28.65 13.10 -3.67
C GLY A 5 27.89 12.05 -4.48
N THR A 6 27.11 12.44 -5.49
CA THR A 6 26.47 11.50 -6.41
C THR A 6 27.51 10.78 -7.30
N ILE A 7 28.53 11.50 -7.77
CA ILE A 7 29.61 10.92 -8.58
C ILE A 7 30.46 9.97 -7.72
N ASP A 8 30.82 10.38 -6.51
CA ASP A 8 31.61 9.57 -5.58
C ASP A 8 30.88 8.29 -5.18
N ALA A 9 29.56 8.39 -4.91
CA ALA A 9 28.73 7.23 -4.58
C ALA A 9 28.57 6.27 -5.76
N TYR A 10 28.45 6.79 -6.98
CA TYR A 10 28.36 5.96 -8.19
C TYR A 10 29.67 5.22 -8.49
N ALA A 11 30.81 5.87 -8.24
CA ALA A 11 32.13 5.28 -8.47
C ALA A 11 32.52 4.21 -7.42
N LYS A 12 31.79 4.14 -6.30
CA LYS A 12 32.10 3.22 -5.22
C LYS A 12 31.68 1.80 -5.57
N GLU A 13 32.58 0.85 -5.36
CA GLU A 13 32.26 -0.57 -5.49
C GLU A 13 31.32 -1.01 -4.34
N ILE A 14 30.20 -1.62 -4.70
CA ILE A 14 29.21 -2.14 -3.76
C ILE A 14 29.22 -3.68 -3.89
N PRO A 15 29.69 -4.41 -2.88
CA PRO A 15 29.67 -5.86 -2.92
C PRO A 15 28.22 -6.35 -2.92
N VAL A 16 27.89 -7.22 -3.87
CA VAL A 16 26.59 -7.89 -3.97
C VAL A 16 26.77 -9.31 -3.47
N LEU A 17 26.13 -9.63 -2.34
CA LEU A 17 26.18 -10.97 -1.76
C LEU A 17 24.97 -11.79 -2.23
N GLY A 18 25.26 -12.91 -2.88
CA GLY A 18 24.26 -13.89 -3.29
C GLY A 18 23.94 -14.91 -2.20
N PHE A 19 22.95 -15.77 -2.47
CA PHE A 19 22.61 -16.85 -1.55
C PHE A 19 23.78 -17.83 -1.33
N GLU A 20 24.53 -18.17 -2.38
CA GLU A 20 25.65 -19.13 -2.29
C GLU A 20 26.75 -18.69 -1.30
N GLU A 21 27.00 -17.39 -1.18
CA GLU A 21 27.99 -16.83 -0.24
C GLU A 21 27.47 -16.81 1.21
N LEU A 22 26.16 -16.96 1.40
CA LEU A 22 25.48 -16.85 2.69
C LEU A 22 24.82 -18.15 3.16
N LYS A 23 24.84 -19.22 2.35
CA LYS A 23 24.10 -20.46 2.58
C LYS A 23 24.44 -21.16 3.90
N ASP A 24 25.69 -21.05 4.37
CA ASP A 24 26.12 -21.65 5.63
C ASP A 24 25.55 -20.91 6.86
N LYS A 25 25.03 -19.71 6.66
CA LYS A 25 24.47 -18.84 7.72
C LYS A 25 22.96 -18.62 7.60
N LEU A 26 22.33 -19.13 6.53
CA LEU A 26 20.91 -18.91 6.25
C LEU A 26 20.18 -20.24 6.09
N ASN A 27 19.05 -20.38 6.78
CA ASN A 27 18.14 -21.51 6.57
C ASN A 27 17.19 -21.18 5.38
N PRO A 28 17.20 -21.97 4.29
CA PRO A 28 16.29 -21.77 3.15
C PRO A 28 14.81 -21.76 3.51
N GLU A 29 14.42 -22.49 4.56
CA GLU A 29 13.03 -22.58 5.01
C GLU A 29 12.57 -21.31 5.75
N HIS A 30 13.49 -20.41 6.11
CA HIS A 30 13.19 -19.18 6.87
C HIS A 30 13.33 -17.91 6.03
N ILE A 31 13.60 -18.03 4.72
CA ILE A 31 13.82 -16.88 3.84
C ILE A 31 12.99 -16.98 2.55
N GLY A 32 12.83 -15.83 1.89
CA GLY A 32 12.06 -15.72 0.65
C GLY A 32 10.59 -16.09 0.84
N LEU A 33 9.96 -16.55 -0.24
CA LEU A 33 8.55 -16.96 -0.22
C LEU A 33 8.32 -18.15 0.73
N LYS A 34 9.26 -19.09 0.80
CA LYS A 34 9.15 -20.28 1.65
C LYS A 34 9.13 -19.94 3.13
N GLY A 35 9.95 -18.98 3.55
CA GLY A 35 9.98 -18.51 4.93
C GLY A 35 8.89 -17.50 5.29
N SER A 36 8.08 -17.06 4.33
CA SER A 36 7.01 -16.09 4.60
C SER A 36 5.78 -16.79 5.19
N PRO A 37 5.32 -16.43 6.40
CA PRO A 37 4.11 -17.01 6.98
C PRO A 37 2.83 -16.55 6.27
N THR A 38 2.91 -15.52 5.41
CA THR A 38 1.78 -14.96 4.67
C THR A 38 2.09 -14.93 3.16
N ASN A 39 1.03 -14.98 2.36
CA ASN A 39 1.10 -14.94 0.89
C ASN A 39 0.07 -13.95 0.34
N VAL A 40 0.44 -13.25 -0.73
CA VAL A 40 -0.48 -12.37 -1.45
C VAL A 40 -1.45 -13.23 -2.26
N VAL A 41 -2.71 -13.28 -1.85
CA VAL A 41 -3.76 -14.02 -2.58
C VAL A 41 -4.28 -13.21 -3.76
N GLN A 42 -4.48 -11.90 -3.56
CA GLN A 42 -4.98 -11.00 -4.60
C GLN A 42 -4.49 -9.58 -4.31
N SER A 43 -4.16 -8.84 -5.36
CA SER A 43 -3.94 -7.38 -5.30
C SER A 43 -4.85 -6.71 -6.32
N PHE A 44 -5.38 -5.54 -5.96
CA PHE A 44 -6.19 -4.72 -6.85
C PHE A 44 -5.98 -3.25 -6.51
N THR A 45 -6.16 -2.38 -7.50
CA THR A 45 -6.09 -0.94 -7.31
C THR A 45 -7.28 -0.44 -6.51
N LYS A 46 -7.05 0.47 -5.57
CA LYS A 46 -8.15 1.13 -4.84
C LYS A 46 -9.04 1.89 -5.83
N GLN A 47 -10.34 1.63 -5.79
CA GLN A 47 -11.30 2.37 -6.61
C GLN A 47 -11.32 3.85 -6.20
N ALA A 48 -11.37 4.74 -7.18
CA ALA A 48 -11.49 6.17 -6.93
C ALA A 48 -12.84 6.47 -6.23
N LYS A 49 -12.83 7.46 -5.32
CA LYS A 49 -14.08 7.93 -4.73
C LYS A 49 -14.91 8.59 -5.83
N GLY A 50 -16.14 8.10 -6.03
CA GLY A 50 -17.09 8.72 -6.95
C GLY A 50 -17.43 10.17 -6.54
N ALA A 51 -18.03 10.93 -7.46
CA ALA A 51 -18.44 12.31 -7.22
C ALA A 51 -19.35 12.43 -5.98
N GLY A 52 -19.19 13.52 -5.23
CA GLY A 52 -20.05 13.83 -4.09
C GLY A 52 -21.47 14.18 -4.53
N LYS A 53 -22.46 13.86 -3.69
CA LYS A 53 -23.86 14.25 -3.89
C LYS A 53 -24.24 15.31 -2.86
N VAL A 54 -24.75 16.45 -3.33
CA VAL A 54 -25.31 17.51 -2.48
C VAL A 54 -26.82 17.51 -2.69
N LEU A 55 -27.59 17.43 -1.61
CA LEU A 55 -29.05 17.54 -1.65
C LEU A 55 -29.42 19.03 -1.57
N ARG A 56 -29.91 19.61 -2.67
CA ARG A 56 -30.25 21.04 -2.76
C ARG A 56 -31.74 21.32 -2.55
N ASP A 57 -32.58 20.36 -2.88
CA ASP A 57 -34.04 20.51 -2.91
C ASP A 57 -34.72 19.52 -1.94
N ALA A 58 -34.33 19.55 -0.67
CA ALA A 58 -34.92 18.74 0.38
C ALA A 58 -35.15 19.59 1.64
N SER A 59 -36.21 19.32 2.40
CA SER A 59 -36.35 19.89 3.73
C SER A 59 -35.22 19.39 4.65
N ALA A 60 -34.96 20.08 5.76
CA ALA A 60 -33.87 19.72 6.67
C ALA A 60 -33.98 18.26 7.16
N ASP A 61 -35.17 17.81 7.55
CA ASP A 61 -35.41 16.44 8.01
C ASP A 61 -35.22 15.38 6.93
N GLU A 62 -35.65 15.68 5.70
CA GLU A 62 -35.48 14.78 4.56
C GLU A 62 -34.01 14.69 4.13
N ALA A 63 -33.29 15.81 4.15
CA ALA A 63 -31.86 15.85 3.85
C ALA A 63 -31.06 15.03 4.86
N VAL A 64 -31.34 15.17 6.16
CA VAL A 64 -30.67 14.40 7.22
C VAL A 64 -30.93 12.90 7.05
N LYS A 65 -32.19 12.48 6.85
CA LYS A 65 -32.54 11.07 6.63
C LYS A 65 -31.80 10.48 5.43
N ALA A 66 -31.76 11.21 4.31
CA ALA A 66 -31.09 10.74 3.10
C ALA A 66 -29.55 10.68 3.25
N ILE A 67 -28.95 11.58 4.03
CA ILE A 67 -27.51 11.57 4.31
C ILE A 67 -27.15 10.38 5.20
N ILE A 68 -27.87 10.18 6.32
CA ILE A 68 -27.63 9.07 7.25
C ILE A 68 -27.74 7.73 6.53
N ALA A 69 -28.82 7.51 5.78
CA ALA A 69 -29.01 6.28 5.02
C ALA A 69 -27.85 5.99 4.05
N LYS A 70 -27.29 7.03 3.41
CA LYS A 70 -26.14 6.87 2.49
C LYS A 70 -24.83 6.61 3.23
N MET A 71 -24.67 7.13 4.44
CA MET A 71 -23.51 6.87 5.29
C MET A 71 -23.53 5.44 5.83
N GLU A 72 -24.68 4.93 6.23
CA GLU A 72 -24.88 3.52 6.61
C GLU A 72 -24.62 2.57 5.43
N GLU A 73 -25.17 2.85 4.24
CA GLU A 73 -24.92 2.05 3.02
C GLU A 73 -23.43 1.94 2.67
N LYS A 74 -22.67 2.99 2.97
CA LYS A 74 -21.22 3.04 2.72
C LYS A 74 -20.38 2.59 3.91
N HIS A 75 -21.01 2.13 4.99
CA HIS A 75 -20.37 1.71 6.23
C HIS A 75 -19.42 2.79 6.80
N ILE A 76 -19.84 4.05 6.69
CA ILE A 76 -19.12 5.20 7.26
C ILE A 76 -19.50 5.39 8.72
N ILE A 77 -20.74 5.03 9.07
CA ILE A 77 -21.31 4.98 10.41
C ILE A 77 -22.00 3.64 10.64
#